data_AF-B9CZ65-F1
#
_entry.id   AF-B9CZ65-F1
#
_cell.length_a   1.000
_cell.length_b   1.000
_cell.length_c   1.000
_cell.angle_alpha   90.00
_cell.angle_beta   90.00
_cell.angle_gamma   90.00
#
_symmetry.space_group_name_H-M   'P 1'
#
loop_
_entity.id
_entity.type
_entity.pdbx_description
1 polymer ?
#
loop_
_entity_poly.entity_id
_entity_poly.type
_entity_poly.pdbx_seq_one_letter_code
_entity_poly.pdbx_strand_id
1 'polypeptide(L)'
;MSGADEISNVGGDCQSSNLANPGAIKFARDYDKEPLIVKDYALHAVFILSSITLVFAFVVYFIFGDYEYSLTACFIFASNIHNFVDFFKFKNHCTVEFSGSAVRYNVASKIKKSIPANQIKSVEKVLFLGCDGYEFNAPKNRVRPQIYIYGGIIVALFLIVFGEIMLVLGIVAYLFCSLVTMNLLSNVFVNKNFSFEACDELLIKDRANGFIDFVFSKSNRLELKKYFLLKTGQNLDNLQRKPILF
;
A
#
# COMPACT_ATOMS: atom_id res chain seq x y z
N MET A 1 0.23 10.70 -89.18
CA MET A 1 -0.97 10.62 -88.31
C MET A 1 -0.52 9.95 -87.03
N SER A 2 -0.08 10.71 -86.02
CA SER A 2 -0.86 11.20 -84.84
C SER A 2 -1.23 10.04 -83.90
N GLY A 3 -0.94 10.00 -82.59
CA GLY A 3 -0.28 10.86 -81.58
C GLY A 3 0.25 9.96 -80.44
N ALA A 4 1.24 10.35 -79.61
CA ALA A 4 1.13 11.11 -78.35
C ALA A 4 0.15 10.43 -77.34
N ASP A 5 0.49 10.02 -76.11
CA ASP A 5 1.23 10.72 -75.06
C ASP A 5 1.92 9.79 -74.04
N GLU A 6 2.97 10.34 -73.45
CA GLU A 6 3.80 9.88 -72.34
C GLU A 6 3.27 10.49 -71.02
N ILE A 7 3.17 9.73 -69.92
CA ILE A 7 3.18 10.31 -68.56
C ILE A 7 4.00 9.42 -67.62
N SER A 8 5.08 10.00 -67.12
CA SER A 8 5.95 9.58 -66.02
C SER A 8 5.32 9.92 -64.65
N ASN A 9 5.54 9.09 -63.61
CA ASN A 9 6.11 9.53 -62.33
C ASN A 9 6.24 8.40 -61.29
N VAL A 10 7.46 8.27 -60.79
CA VAL A 10 7.87 8.35 -59.37
C VAL A 10 7.12 7.51 -58.31
N GLY A 11 7.87 6.56 -57.74
CA GLY A 11 8.19 6.53 -56.30
C GLY A 11 7.11 6.03 -55.33
N GLY A 12 7.40 4.92 -54.66
CA GLY A 12 6.64 4.50 -53.49
C GLY A 12 7.20 3.24 -52.84
N ASP A 13 8.07 3.42 -51.86
CA ASP A 13 8.52 2.40 -50.92
C ASP A 13 7.34 1.57 -50.39
N CYS A 14 7.45 0.24 -50.49
CA CYS A 14 6.55 -0.66 -49.78
C CYS A 14 6.99 -0.77 -48.31
N GLN A 15 6.78 0.31 -47.55
CA GLN A 15 6.82 0.27 -46.09
C GLN A 15 5.39 0.22 -45.51
N SER A 16 5.20 -0.77 -44.65
CA SER A 16 4.22 -0.87 -43.56
C SER A 16 2.74 -0.65 -43.88
N SER A 17 1.99 -1.74 -43.88
CA SER A 17 0.54 -1.70 -43.67
C SER A 17 0.16 -2.72 -42.61
N ASN A 18 0.36 -2.37 -41.33
CA ASN A 18 -0.41 -2.90 -40.19
C ASN A 18 -0.18 -2.12 -38.87
N LEU A 19 0.07 -0.81 -38.94
CA LEU A 19 0.12 0.06 -37.76
C LEU A 19 -0.68 1.35 -37.97
N ALA A 20 -1.99 1.22 -38.18
CA ALA A 20 -2.89 2.37 -38.20
C ALA A 20 -4.28 1.97 -37.68
N ASN A 21 -4.40 1.85 -36.35
CA ASN A 21 -5.66 2.22 -35.72
C ASN A 21 -5.54 3.71 -35.32
N PRO A 22 -6.18 4.65 -36.04
CA PRO A 22 -5.99 6.09 -35.80
C PRO A 22 -6.65 6.60 -34.51
N GLY A 23 -7.27 5.73 -33.70
CA GLY A 23 -8.03 6.11 -32.51
C GLY A 23 -7.43 5.74 -31.15
N ALA A 24 -6.30 5.01 -31.07
CA ALA A 24 -5.91 4.31 -29.83
C ALA A 24 -4.72 4.89 -29.03
N ILE A 25 -3.98 5.90 -29.52
CA ILE A 25 -2.84 6.46 -28.77
C ILE A 25 -2.84 7.97 -28.93
N LYS A 26 -3.68 8.69 -28.18
CA LYS A 26 -3.61 10.16 -28.17
C LYS A 26 -3.07 10.78 -26.89
N PHE A 27 -2.94 10.07 -25.77
CA PHE A 27 -2.30 10.62 -24.57
C PHE A 27 -1.71 9.51 -23.69
N ALA A 28 -0.59 8.90 -24.11
CA ALA A 28 0.26 8.21 -23.13
C ALA A 28 1.03 9.31 -22.38
N ARG A 29 0.83 9.43 -21.07
CA ARG A 29 1.56 10.38 -20.22
C ARG A 29 3.06 10.19 -20.44
N ASP A 30 3.77 11.29 -20.70
CA ASP A 30 5.23 11.29 -20.70
C ASP A 30 5.71 11.34 -19.24
N TYR A 31 5.95 10.16 -18.66
CA TYR A 31 6.32 10.03 -17.24
C TYR A 31 7.71 10.63 -16.90
N ASP A 32 8.53 10.97 -17.89
CA ASP A 32 9.80 11.66 -17.64
C ASP A 32 9.60 13.17 -17.51
N LYS A 33 8.60 13.74 -18.19
CA LYS A 33 8.22 15.17 -18.06
C LYS A 33 7.21 15.42 -16.96
N GLU A 34 6.24 14.51 -16.82
CA GLU A 34 5.13 14.61 -15.88
C GLU A 34 5.03 13.31 -15.08
N PRO A 35 5.85 13.12 -14.04
CA PRO A 35 5.78 11.92 -13.22
C PRO A 35 4.42 11.81 -12.53
N LEU A 36 3.93 10.58 -12.39
CA LEU A 36 2.73 10.30 -11.61
C LEU A 36 3.09 10.34 -10.13
N ILE A 37 2.47 11.23 -9.35
CA ILE A 37 2.68 11.32 -7.90
C ILE A 37 1.45 10.76 -7.20
N VAL A 38 1.63 9.68 -6.44
CA VAL A 38 0.59 9.02 -5.65
C VAL A 38 0.83 9.27 -4.18
N LYS A 39 -0.19 9.72 -3.45
CA LYS A 39 -0.12 9.82 -1.99
C LYS A 39 -0.17 8.42 -1.36
N ASP A 40 0.73 8.18 -0.41
CA ASP A 40 0.69 7.00 0.43
C ASP A 40 -0.17 7.26 1.68
N TYR A 41 -1.13 6.36 1.92
CA TYR A 41 -2.05 6.40 3.04
C TYR A 41 -1.75 5.36 4.11
N ALA A 42 -0.65 4.60 4.05
CA ALA A 42 -0.30 3.58 5.04
C ALA A 42 -0.31 4.14 6.48
N LEU A 43 0.20 5.36 6.68
CA LEU A 43 0.16 6.04 7.99
C LEU A 43 -1.26 6.26 8.53
N HIS A 44 -2.26 6.44 7.66
CA HIS A 44 -3.66 6.57 8.11
C HIS A 44 -4.17 5.23 8.64
N ALA A 45 -3.90 4.13 7.94
CA ALA A 45 -4.30 2.80 8.38
C ALA A 45 -3.64 2.43 9.72
N VAL A 46 -2.34 2.69 9.87
CA VAL A 46 -1.59 2.47 11.13
C VAL A 46 -2.14 3.31 12.28
N PHE A 47 -2.44 4.59 12.03
CA PHE A 47 -3.03 5.50 13.02
C PHE A 47 -4.42 5.01 13.48
N ILE A 48 -5.26 4.58 12.55
CA ILE A 48 -6.60 4.04 12.84
C ILE A 48 -6.48 2.79 13.71
N LEU A 49 -5.64 1.83 13.32
CA LEU A 49 -5.43 0.60 14.08
C LEU A 49 -4.90 0.89 15.50
N SER A 50 -3.92 1.80 15.60
CA SER A 50 -3.38 2.25 16.89
C SER A 50 -4.46 2.91 17.76
N SER A 51 -5.36 3.69 17.15
CA SER A 51 -6.47 4.35 17.86
C SER A 51 -7.51 3.36 18.36
N ILE A 52 -7.92 2.38 17.53
CA ILE A 52 -8.85 1.32 17.93
C ILE A 52 -8.26 0.51 19.10
N THR A 53 -6.98 0.15 18.99
CA THR A 53 -6.26 -0.60 20.04
C THR A 53 -6.19 0.16 21.35
N LEU A 54 -5.92 1.46 21.29
CA LEU A 54 -5.85 2.30 22.48
C LEU A 54 -7.22 2.46 23.14
N VAL A 55 -8.28 2.70 22.35
CA VAL A 55 -9.66 2.78 22.86
C VAL A 55 -10.05 1.49 23.55
N PHE A 56 -9.76 0.33 22.94
CA PHE A 56 -10.06 -0.96 23.53
C PHE A 56 -9.32 -1.19 24.86
N ALA A 57 -8.02 -0.86 24.90
CA ALA A 57 -7.23 -0.96 26.14
C ALA A 57 -7.83 -0.11 27.28
N PHE A 58 -8.26 1.12 26.98
CA PHE A 58 -8.92 1.97 27.97
C PHE A 58 -10.29 1.45 28.40
N VAL A 59 -11.09 0.86 27.49
CA VAL A 59 -12.38 0.24 27.82
C VAL A 59 -12.18 -0.94 28.76
N VAL A 60 -11.23 -1.84 28.47
CA VAL A 60 -10.90 -2.99 29.34
C VAL A 60 -10.46 -2.48 30.72
N TYR A 61 -9.54 -1.52 30.76
CA TYR A 61 -9.12 -0.91 32.03
C TYR A 61 -10.29 -0.30 32.81
N PHE A 62 -11.20 0.43 32.15
CA PHE A 62 -12.33 1.07 32.81
C PHE A 62 -13.36 0.07 33.36
N ILE A 63 -13.56 -1.07 32.69
CA ILE A 63 -14.51 -2.10 33.12
C ILE A 63 -13.98 -2.88 34.33
N PHE A 64 -12.72 -3.31 34.27
CA PHE A 64 -12.16 -4.19 35.30
C PHE A 64 -11.47 -3.43 36.44
N GLY A 65 -10.91 -2.25 36.17
CA GLY A 65 -10.36 -1.36 37.20
C GLY A 65 -9.10 -1.86 37.93
N ASP A 66 -8.59 -3.06 37.62
CA ASP A 66 -7.44 -3.62 38.32
C ASP A 66 -6.10 -3.02 37.86
N TYR A 67 -5.13 -3.06 38.77
CA TYR A 67 -3.77 -2.54 38.57
C TYR A 67 -3.09 -3.14 37.33
N GLU A 68 -3.24 -4.45 37.10
CA GLU A 68 -2.65 -5.17 35.97
C GLU A 68 -3.18 -4.68 34.61
N TYR A 69 -4.49 -4.41 34.52
CA TYR A 69 -5.09 -3.84 33.31
C TYR A 69 -4.64 -2.38 33.10
N SER A 70 -4.42 -1.62 34.17
CA SER A 70 -3.87 -0.25 34.08
C SER A 70 -2.46 -0.26 33.49
N LEU A 71 -1.60 -1.17 33.97
CA LEU A 71 -0.23 -1.33 33.47
C LEU A 71 -0.24 -1.74 32.00
N THR A 72 -1.12 -2.67 31.64
CA THR A 72 -1.30 -3.13 30.25
C THR A 72 -1.72 -1.97 29.35
N ALA A 73 -2.69 -1.16 29.76
CA ALA A 73 -3.13 0.01 29.00
C ALA A 73 -2.01 1.05 28.84
N CYS A 74 -1.23 1.32 29.89
CA CYS A 74 -0.05 2.18 29.83
C CYS A 74 1.02 1.64 28.86
N PHE A 75 1.28 0.34 28.86
CA PHE A 75 2.23 -0.29 27.95
C PHE A 75 1.75 -0.22 26.49
N ILE A 76 0.46 -0.44 26.24
CA ILE A 76 -0.15 -0.29 24.90
C ILE A 76 -0.03 1.16 24.44
N PHE A 77 -0.33 2.14 25.30
CA PHE A 77 -0.17 3.55 24.98
C PHE A 77 1.28 3.90 24.62
N ALA A 78 2.22 3.52 25.47
CA ALA A 78 3.65 3.77 25.26
C ALA A 78 4.17 3.09 23.98
N SER A 79 3.69 1.88 23.67
CA SER A 79 4.04 1.16 22.45
C SER A 79 3.49 1.83 21.18
N ASN A 80 2.33 2.51 21.26
CA ASN A 80 1.67 3.09 20.10
C ASN A 80 1.93 4.60 19.90
N ILE A 81 2.49 5.30 20.89
CA ILE A 81 2.65 6.77 20.81
C ILE A 81 3.46 7.22 19.59
N HIS A 82 4.44 6.42 19.16
CA HIS A 82 5.26 6.72 17.98
C HIS A 82 4.41 6.77 16.70
N ASN A 83 3.40 5.89 16.55
CA ASN A 83 2.49 5.90 15.40
C ASN A 83 1.68 7.20 15.32
N PHE A 84 1.26 7.74 16.47
CA PHE A 84 0.58 9.04 16.53
C PHE A 84 1.53 10.17 16.12
N VAL A 85 2.74 10.19 16.68
CA VAL A 85 3.76 11.18 16.34
C VAL A 85 4.08 11.15 14.84
N ASP A 86 4.30 9.96 14.27
CA ASP A 86 4.60 9.79 12.86
C ASP A 86 3.42 10.19 11.97
N PHE A 87 2.19 9.84 12.36
CA PHE A 87 1.00 10.29 11.64
C PHE A 87 0.90 11.81 11.58
N PHE A 88 0.97 12.51 12.71
CA PHE A 88 0.84 13.97 12.73
C PHE A 88 2.00 14.67 12.02
N LYS A 89 3.20 14.10 12.04
CA LYS A 89 4.36 14.65 11.32
C LYS A 89 4.34 14.38 9.83
N PHE A 90 3.90 13.21 9.38
CA PHE A 90 4.16 12.72 8.02
C PHE A 90 2.93 12.37 7.18
N LYS A 91 1.70 12.35 7.73
CA LYS A 91 0.48 11.91 7.01
C LYS A 91 0.22 12.58 5.65
N ASN A 92 0.74 13.78 5.43
CA ASN A 92 0.57 14.55 4.19
C ASN A 92 1.87 14.67 3.38
N HIS A 93 2.92 13.96 3.79
CA HIS A 93 4.26 14.11 3.25
C HIS A 93 4.84 12.82 2.69
N CYS A 94 4.08 11.72 2.69
CA CYS A 94 4.46 10.43 2.10
C CYS A 94 3.85 10.30 0.70
N THR A 95 4.70 10.16 -0.32
CA THR A 95 4.28 9.98 -1.71
C THR A 95 5.17 8.99 -2.45
N VAL A 96 4.59 8.35 -3.46
CA VAL A 96 5.30 7.51 -4.42
C VAL A 96 5.26 8.19 -5.77
N GLU A 97 6.44 8.50 -6.29
CA GLU A 97 6.65 9.13 -7.59
C GLU A 97 7.01 8.06 -8.63
N PHE A 98 6.23 8.01 -9.70
CA PHE A 98 6.38 7.11 -10.83
C PHE A 98 6.85 7.91 -12.04
N SER A 99 8.18 7.90 -12.26
CA SER A 99 8.80 8.49 -13.43
C SER A 99 9.10 7.44 -14.49
N GLY A 100 9.53 7.85 -15.68
CA GLY A 100 9.91 6.92 -16.74
C GLY A 100 11.16 6.10 -16.40
N SER A 101 12.05 6.64 -15.56
CA SER A 101 13.33 6.01 -15.17
C SER A 101 13.27 5.22 -13.86
N ALA A 102 12.44 5.62 -12.90
CA ALA A 102 12.39 5.01 -11.57
C ALA A 102 11.05 5.23 -10.85
N VAL A 103 10.77 4.34 -9.89
CA VAL A 103 9.76 4.54 -8.85
C VAL A 103 10.46 4.97 -7.57
N ARG A 104 10.06 6.10 -7.00
CA ARG A 104 10.69 6.69 -5.81
C ARG A 104 9.68 6.86 -4.69
N TYR A 105 10.06 6.43 -3.49
CA TYR A 105 9.31 6.72 -2.28
C TYR A 105 9.90 7.96 -1.61
N ASN A 106 9.06 8.96 -1.39
CA ASN A 106 9.42 10.28 -0.89
C ASN A 106 8.75 10.53 0.47
N VAL A 107 9.52 11.05 1.43
CA VAL A 107 9.01 11.54 2.72
C VAL A 107 9.46 12.96 2.95
N ALA A 108 8.53 13.89 3.08
CA ALA A 108 8.79 15.31 3.26
C ALA A 108 9.77 15.84 2.19
N SER A 109 9.49 15.50 0.92
CA SER A 109 10.28 15.85 -0.26
C SER A 109 11.70 15.28 -0.32
N LYS A 110 12.05 14.34 0.57
CA LYS A 110 13.31 13.61 0.52
C LYS A 110 13.08 12.21 -0.02
N ILE A 111 13.86 11.83 -1.03
CA ILE A 111 13.87 10.46 -1.56
C ILE A 111 14.41 9.53 -0.46
N LYS A 112 13.60 8.53 -0.09
CA LYS A 112 13.96 7.51 0.90
C LYS A 112 14.35 6.19 0.26
N LYS A 113 13.65 5.81 -0.82
CA LYS A 113 13.93 4.62 -1.61
C LYS A 113 13.68 4.94 -3.08
N SER A 114 14.50 4.38 -3.95
CA SER A 114 14.34 4.46 -5.39
C SER A 114 14.56 3.09 -5.99
N ILE A 115 13.64 2.63 -6.82
CA ILE A 115 13.74 1.40 -7.59
C ILE A 115 13.81 1.82 -9.07
N PRO A 116 14.96 1.65 -9.74
CA PRO A 116 15.05 1.87 -11.18
C PRO A 116 14.02 1.02 -11.93
N ALA A 117 13.38 1.57 -12.96
CA ALA A 117 12.28 0.92 -13.67
C ALA A 117 12.69 -0.44 -14.26
N ASN A 118 13.93 -0.57 -14.74
CA ASN A 118 14.50 -1.82 -15.26
C ASN A 118 14.81 -2.87 -14.18
N GLN A 119 14.87 -2.46 -12.90
CA GLN A 119 15.10 -3.34 -11.75
C GLN A 119 13.81 -3.77 -11.05
N ILE A 120 12.64 -3.31 -11.50
CA ILE A 120 11.35 -3.80 -11.01
C ILE A 120 11.24 -5.28 -11.41
N LYS A 121 11.14 -6.15 -10.40
CA LYS A 121 10.98 -7.59 -10.57
C LYS A 121 9.51 -7.96 -10.67
N SER A 122 8.70 -7.46 -9.75
CA SER A 122 7.28 -7.78 -9.66
C SER A 122 6.50 -6.70 -8.93
N VAL A 123 5.21 -6.61 -9.26
CA VAL A 123 4.23 -5.78 -8.56
C VAL A 123 3.15 -6.70 -8.04
N GLU A 124 2.85 -6.60 -6.75
CA GLU A 124 1.89 -7.47 -6.09
C GLU A 124 0.83 -6.64 -5.40
N LYS A 125 -0.43 -7.08 -5.46
CA LYS A 125 -1.47 -6.58 -4.57
C LYS A 125 -1.32 -7.29 -3.23
N VAL A 126 -1.30 -6.51 -2.18
CA VAL A 126 -1.12 -7.01 -0.82
C VAL A 126 -2.28 -6.57 0.07
N LEU A 127 -2.40 -7.24 1.22
CA LEU A 127 -3.33 -6.89 2.29
C LEU A 127 -2.49 -6.50 3.51
N PHE A 128 -2.36 -5.20 3.78
CA PHE A 128 -1.55 -4.69 4.88
C PHE A 128 -2.03 -5.08 6.27
N LEU A 129 -1.05 -5.32 7.15
CA LEU A 129 -1.17 -5.47 8.61
C LEU A 129 0.01 -4.75 9.34
N GLY A 130 0.37 -3.51 8.96
CA GLY A 130 1.45 -2.70 9.60
C GLY A 130 2.87 -3.15 9.19
N CYS A 131 3.92 -2.36 8.96
CA CYS A 131 4.32 -0.96 9.13
C CYS A 131 5.35 -0.62 8.02
N ASP A 132 5.68 0.68 7.86
CA ASP A 132 6.72 1.28 6.98
C ASP A 132 6.60 0.94 5.47
N GLY A 133 6.05 1.87 4.68
CA GLY A 133 5.85 1.79 3.21
C GLY A 133 7.12 1.64 2.33
N TYR A 134 8.25 1.28 2.93
CA TYR A 134 9.49 0.93 2.25
C TYR A 134 10.41 0.29 3.28
N GLU A 135 10.95 -0.90 3.01
CA GLU A 135 12.09 -1.39 3.76
C GLU A 135 13.38 -0.73 3.25
N PHE A 136 14.05 0.01 4.15
CA PHE A 136 15.49 -0.17 4.29
C PHE A 136 15.71 -1.62 4.72
N ASN A 137 16.85 -2.22 4.39
CA ASN A 137 17.42 -3.29 5.22
C ASN A 137 17.33 -2.80 6.68
N ALA A 138 16.26 -3.17 7.39
CA ALA A 138 16.13 -2.84 8.78
C ALA A 138 17.34 -3.51 9.42
N PRO A 139 18.10 -2.83 10.30
CA PRO A 139 19.09 -3.55 11.08
C PRO A 139 18.36 -4.73 11.69
N LYS A 140 18.94 -5.94 11.55
CA LYS A 140 18.43 -7.24 12.06
C LYS A 140 17.88 -7.22 13.50
N ASN A 141 18.06 -6.11 14.21
CA ASN A 141 17.73 -5.88 15.60
C ASN A 141 16.48 -5.00 15.82
N ARG A 142 15.73 -4.60 14.79
CA ARG A 142 14.43 -3.93 15.00
C ARG A 142 13.41 -5.02 15.33
N VAL A 143 13.29 -5.33 16.62
CA VAL A 143 12.30 -6.27 17.15
C VAL A 143 10.91 -5.65 16.98
N ARG A 144 10.39 -5.75 15.76
CA ARG A 144 9.08 -5.29 15.30
C ARG A 144 8.35 -6.53 14.76
N PRO A 145 7.06 -6.44 14.44
CA PRO A 145 5.86 -6.72 15.25
C PRO A 145 5.78 -8.11 15.94
N GLN A 146 6.79 -8.96 15.76
CA GLN A 146 6.79 -10.35 16.21
C GLN A 146 6.65 -10.50 17.74
N ILE A 147 7.27 -9.63 18.54
CA ILE A 147 7.09 -9.63 20.00
C ILE A 147 5.63 -9.36 20.41
N TYR A 148 4.92 -8.49 19.68
CA TYR A 148 3.50 -8.20 19.98
C TYR A 148 2.59 -9.35 19.57
N ILE A 149 2.91 -10.04 18.47
CA ILE A 149 2.19 -11.23 18.01
C ILE A 149 2.45 -12.42 18.96
N TYR A 150 3.71 -12.71 19.29
CA TYR A 150 4.06 -13.76 20.24
C TYR A 150 3.56 -13.46 21.65
N GLY A 151 3.64 -12.21 22.10
CA GLY A 151 3.04 -11.76 23.36
C GLY A 151 1.53 -11.92 23.37
N GLY A 152 0.84 -11.54 22.30
CA GLY A 152 -0.61 -11.74 22.14
C GLY A 152 -1.02 -13.21 22.11
N ILE A 153 -0.25 -14.07 21.44
CA ILE A 153 -0.47 -15.52 21.41
C ILE A 153 -0.25 -16.14 22.80
N ILE A 154 0.80 -15.74 23.52
CA ILE A 154 1.08 -16.22 24.87
C ILE A 154 -0.04 -15.80 25.83
N VAL A 155 -0.51 -14.56 25.74
CA VAL A 155 -1.63 -14.05 26.55
C VAL A 155 -2.93 -14.79 26.20
N ALA A 156 -3.23 -14.99 24.91
CA ALA A 156 -4.42 -15.75 24.48
C ALA A 156 -4.37 -17.22 24.96
N LEU A 157 -3.21 -17.88 24.86
CA LEU A 157 -3.01 -19.24 25.36
C LEU A 157 -3.15 -19.31 26.88
N PHE A 158 -2.64 -18.32 27.61
CA PHE A 158 -2.80 -18.20 29.06
C PHE A 158 -4.30 -18.09 29.43
N LEU A 159 -5.06 -17.25 28.73
CA LEU A 159 -6.49 -17.03 28.97
C LEU A 159 -7.36 -18.25 28.59
N ILE A 160 -6.98 -19.01 27.56
CA ILE A 160 -7.63 -20.27 27.16
C ILE A 160 -7.42 -21.36 28.23
N VAL A 161 -6.22 -21.46 28.81
CA VAL A 161 -5.88 -22.47 29.82
C VAL A 161 -6.61 -22.25 31.16
N PHE A 162 -6.93 -21.01 31.51
CA PHE A 162 -7.58 -20.66 32.79
C PHE A 162 -9.13 -20.61 32.77
N GLY A 163 -9.77 -20.98 31.65
CA GLY A 163 -11.23 -21.19 31.61
C GLY A 163 -12.08 -19.94 31.36
N GLU A 164 -11.49 -18.83 30.92
CA GLU A 164 -12.23 -17.60 30.60
C GLU A 164 -12.73 -17.55 29.15
N ILE A 165 -13.61 -18.50 28.79
CA ILE A 165 -14.21 -18.58 27.44
C ILE A 165 -14.85 -17.25 27.01
N MET A 166 -15.45 -16.50 27.95
CA MET A 166 -16.06 -15.19 27.68
C MET A 166 -15.04 -14.13 27.28
N LEU A 167 -13.83 -14.15 27.87
CA LEU A 167 -12.77 -13.23 27.53
C LEU A 167 -12.16 -13.59 26.16
N VAL A 168 -11.99 -14.88 25.87
CA VAL A 168 -11.57 -15.36 24.54
C VAL A 168 -12.58 -14.93 23.46
N LEU A 169 -13.88 -15.13 23.69
CA LEU A 169 -14.93 -14.66 22.79
C LEU A 169 -14.91 -13.13 22.63
N GLY A 170 -14.64 -12.39 23.72
CA GLY A 170 -14.47 -10.94 23.69
C GLY A 170 -13.29 -10.49 22.84
N ILE A 171 -12.14 -11.17 22.93
CA ILE A 171 -10.96 -10.90 22.09
C ILE A 171 -11.26 -11.21 20.62
N VAL A 172 -11.89 -12.36 20.32
CA VAL A 172 -12.24 -12.72 18.94
C VAL A 172 -13.22 -11.71 18.34
N ALA A 173 -14.24 -11.30 19.11
CA ALA A 173 -15.17 -10.27 18.71
C ALA A 173 -14.47 -8.92 18.50
N TYR A 174 -13.54 -8.55 19.38
CA TYR A 174 -12.72 -7.36 19.25
C TYR A 174 -11.87 -7.38 17.97
N LEU A 175 -11.17 -8.49 17.67
CA LEU A 175 -10.35 -8.63 16.47
C LEU A 175 -11.20 -8.50 15.21
N PHE A 176 -12.38 -9.13 15.19
CA PHE A 176 -13.31 -9.04 14.08
C PHE A 176 -13.83 -7.60 13.90
N CYS A 177 -14.34 -6.98 14.96
CA CYS A 177 -14.81 -5.59 14.94
C CYS A 177 -13.69 -4.63 14.53
N SER A 178 -12.48 -4.83 15.05
CA SER A 178 -11.31 -4.01 14.71
C SER A 178 -10.97 -4.08 13.23
N LEU A 179 -11.01 -5.28 12.63
CA LEU A 179 -10.78 -5.45 11.20
C LEU A 179 -11.84 -4.73 10.37
N VAL A 180 -13.11 -4.87 10.72
CA VAL A 180 -14.24 -4.21 10.04
C VAL A 180 -14.14 -2.69 10.16
N THR A 181 -13.92 -2.18 11.38
CA THR A 181 -13.80 -0.75 11.66
C THR A 181 -12.56 -0.15 10.99
N MET A 182 -11.43 -0.87 10.98
CA MET A 182 -10.21 -0.43 10.32
C MET A 182 -10.42 -0.27 8.81
N ASN A 183 -11.04 -1.25 8.15
CA ASN A 183 -11.35 -1.17 6.72
C ASN A 183 -12.32 -0.01 6.42
N LEU A 184 -13.37 0.13 7.23
CA LEU A 184 -14.36 1.20 7.07
C LEU A 184 -13.70 2.58 7.18
N LEU A 185 -13.01 2.85 8.29
CA LEU A 185 -12.38 4.14 8.53
C LEU A 185 -11.29 4.42 7.49
N SER A 186 -10.50 3.42 7.12
CA SER A 186 -9.48 3.58 6.08
C SER A 186 -10.10 4.02 4.75
N ASN A 187 -11.24 3.44 4.33
CA ASN A 187 -11.92 3.90 3.12
C ASN A 187 -12.47 5.33 3.23
N VAL A 188 -12.94 5.74 4.40
CA VAL A 188 -13.37 7.12 4.63
C VAL A 188 -12.19 8.08 4.43
N PHE A 189 -11.01 7.76 4.95
CA PHE A 189 -9.82 8.61 4.80
C PHE A 189 -9.19 8.55 3.40
N VAL A 190 -9.13 7.38 2.78
CA VAL A 190 -8.42 7.11 1.51
C VAL A 190 -9.29 7.38 0.29
N ASN A 191 -10.53 6.91 0.32
CA ASN A 191 -11.46 6.92 -0.80
C ASN A 191 -12.63 7.89 -0.62
N LYS A 192 -12.75 8.55 0.56
CA LYS A 192 -13.90 9.40 0.92
C LYS A 192 -15.24 8.68 0.74
N ASN A 193 -15.25 7.37 0.99
CA ASN A 193 -16.40 6.50 0.80
C ASN A 193 -16.56 5.56 2.01
N PHE A 194 -17.80 5.20 2.33
CA PHE A 194 -18.11 4.19 3.33
C PHE A 194 -18.10 2.81 2.67
N SER A 195 -17.01 2.07 2.86
CA SER A 195 -16.87 0.71 2.34
C SER A 195 -16.06 -0.15 3.31
N PHE A 196 -16.47 -1.41 3.45
CA PHE A 196 -15.76 -2.41 4.27
C PHE A 196 -14.67 -3.16 3.49
N GLU A 197 -14.51 -2.89 2.19
CA GLU A 197 -13.46 -3.48 1.38
C GLU A 197 -12.09 -2.98 1.85
N ALA A 198 -11.08 -3.84 1.97
CA ALA A 198 -9.74 -3.34 2.28
C ALA A 198 -9.22 -2.40 1.16
N CYS A 199 -8.54 -1.33 1.56
CA CYS A 199 -7.95 -0.35 0.64
C CYS A 199 -6.99 -1.02 -0.35
N ASP A 200 -6.81 -0.40 -1.51
CA ASP A 200 -5.87 -0.90 -2.50
C ASP A 200 -4.44 -0.56 -2.06
N GLU A 201 -3.58 -1.57 -2.10
CA GLU A 201 -2.19 -1.51 -1.70
C GLU A 201 -1.32 -2.27 -2.70
N LEU A 202 -0.14 -1.75 -2.99
CA LEU A 202 0.80 -2.32 -3.93
C LEU A 202 2.19 -2.45 -3.32
N LEU A 203 2.74 -3.66 -3.43
CA LEU A 203 4.11 -3.99 -3.11
C LEU A 203 4.93 -4.09 -4.40
N ILE A 204 5.86 -3.17 -4.58
CA ILE A 204 6.79 -3.13 -5.72
C ILE A 204 8.12 -3.72 -5.27
N LYS A 205 8.50 -4.88 -5.81
CA LYS A 205 9.75 -5.56 -5.46
C LYS A 205 10.83 -5.26 -6.49
N ASP A 206 12.03 -4.94 -6.02
CA ASP A 206 13.23 -4.85 -6.84
C ASP A 206 13.90 -6.24 -6.98
N ARG A 207 14.87 -6.36 -7.90
CA ARG A 207 15.63 -7.61 -8.10
C ARG A 207 16.63 -7.91 -6.97
N ALA A 208 16.95 -6.92 -6.14
CA ALA A 208 17.90 -7.01 -5.03
C ALA A 208 17.20 -7.25 -3.67
N ASN A 209 15.96 -7.73 -3.68
CA ASN A 209 15.10 -7.98 -2.53
C ASN A 209 14.68 -6.75 -1.71
N GLY A 210 14.88 -5.53 -2.22
CA GLY A 210 14.25 -4.33 -1.67
C GLY A 210 12.83 -4.16 -2.20
N PHE A 211 12.03 -3.33 -1.51
CA PHE A 211 10.67 -3.03 -1.95
C PHE A 211 10.20 -1.62 -1.60
N ILE A 212 9.15 -1.17 -2.28
CA ILE A 212 8.31 -0.02 -1.93
C ILE A 212 6.89 -0.55 -1.75
N ASP A 213 6.25 -0.18 -0.64
CA ASP A 213 4.88 -0.57 -0.30
C ASP A 213 4.05 0.68 -0.02
N PHE A 214 2.83 0.76 -0.50
CA PHE A 214 2.01 1.95 -0.30
C PHE A 214 0.53 1.69 -0.52
N VAL A 215 -0.27 2.35 0.32
CA VAL A 215 -1.74 2.35 0.23
C VAL A 215 -2.17 3.56 -0.60
N PHE A 216 -3.05 3.37 -1.58
CA PHE A 216 -3.46 4.43 -2.49
C PHE A 216 -4.98 4.49 -2.69
N SER A 217 -5.44 5.65 -3.14
CA SER A 217 -6.85 5.88 -3.46
C SER A 217 -7.26 5.19 -4.76
N LYS A 218 -8.50 4.70 -4.81
CA LYS A 218 -9.10 4.10 -6.01
C LYS A 218 -9.04 5.03 -7.23
N SER A 219 -9.00 6.35 -7.03
CA SER A 219 -8.84 7.34 -8.11
C SER A 219 -7.54 7.16 -8.91
N ASN A 220 -6.47 6.69 -8.27
CA ASN A 220 -5.15 6.53 -8.91
C ASN A 220 -5.00 5.19 -9.64
N ARG A 221 -5.94 4.27 -9.47
CA ARG A 221 -5.85 2.88 -9.97
C ARG A 221 -5.68 2.82 -11.49
N LEU A 222 -6.42 3.64 -12.24
CA LEU A 222 -6.36 3.65 -13.70
C LEU A 222 -4.98 4.10 -14.22
N GLU A 223 -4.40 5.14 -13.62
CA GLU A 223 -3.09 5.65 -14.04
C GLU A 223 -1.95 4.71 -13.63
N LEU A 224 -2.03 4.10 -12.44
CA LEU A 224 -1.09 3.06 -12.02
C LEU A 224 -1.16 1.83 -12.93
N LYS A 225 -2.36 1.41 -13.33
CA LYS A 225 -2.55 0.31 -14.30
C LYS A 225 -1.84 0.62 -15.62
N LYS A 226 -2.04 1.83 -16.16
CA LYS A 226 -1.36 2.26 -17.39
C LYS A 226 0.16 2.25 -17.23
N TYR A 227 0.67 2.77 -16.11
CA TYR A 227 2.11 2.81 -15.84
C TYR A 227 2.74 1.42 -15.81
N PHE A 228 2.19 0.49 -15.01
CA PHE A 228 2.79 -0.84 -14.87
C PHE A 228 2.60 -1.71 -16.11
N LEU A 229 1.48 -1.57 -16.83
CA LEU A 229 1.30 -2.24 -18.11
C LEU A 229 2.37 -1.78 -19.12
N LEU A 230 2.67 -0.48 -19.17
CA LEU A 230 3.69 0.08 -20.05
C LEU A 230 5.12 -0.33 -19.64
N LYS A 231 5.45 -0.24 -18.35
CA LYS A 231 6.84 -0.41 -17.87
C LYS A 231 7.23 -1.85 -17.57
N THR A 232 6.28 -2.70 -17.22
CA THR A 232 6.53 -4.08 -16.78
C THR A 232 5.74 -5.12 -17.56
N GLY A 233 4.77 -4.72 -18.39
CA GLY A 233 3.82 -5.62 -19.04
C GLY A 233 2.76 -6.20 -18.09
N GLN A 234 2.81 -5.90 -16.78
CA GLN A 234 1.89 -6.46 -15.80
C GLN A 234 0.59 -5.66 -15.74
N ASN A 235 -0.54 -6.33 -15.92
CA ASN A 235 -1.85 -5.74 -15.72
C ASN A 235 -2.28 -5.87 -14.25
N LEU A 236 -2.45 -4.73 -13.57
CA LEU A 236 -2.87 -4.70 -12.17
C LEU A 236 -4.19 -5.42 -11.89
N ASP A 237 -5.12 -5.49 -12.85
CA ASP A 237 -6.41 -6.16 -12.62
C ASP A 237 -6.28 -7.69 -12.52
N ASN A 238 -5.22 -8.26 -13.11
CA ASN A 238 -4.96 -9.70 -13.07
C ASN A 238 -4.20 -10.13 -11.82
N LEU A 239 -3.76 -9.18 -10.99
CA LEU A 239 -3.05 -9.48 -9.75
C LEU A 239 -4.03 -9.97 -8.69
N GLN A 240 -3.78 -11.16 -8.16
CA GLN A 240 -4.42 -11.66 -6.95
C GLN A 240 -3.85 -10.95 -5.72
N ARG A 241 -4.72 -10.65 -4.74
CA ARG A 241 -4.31 -10.06 -3.46
C ARG A 241 -3.68 -11.15 -2.59
N LYS A 242 -2.42 -10.98 -2.21
CA LYS A 242 -1.69 -11.91 -1.36
C LYS A 242 -1.68 -11.41 0.10
N PRO A 243 -1.88 -12.28 1.10
CA PRO A 243 -1.56 -11.92 2.48
C PRO A 243 -0.03 -11.77 2.59
N ILE A 244 0.45 -10.70 3.21
CA ILE A 244 1.87 -10.58 3.52
C ILE A 244 2.12 -11.45 4.75
N LEU A 245 2.74 -12.62 4.55
CA LEU A 245 3.36 -13.40 5.62
C LEU A 245 4.82 -12.93 5.70
N PHE A 246 5.16 -12.15 6.73
CA PHE A 246 6.56 -11.89 7.10
C PHE A 246 7.07 -13.04 7.97
#